data_AF-A0A1X7T082-F1
#
_entry.id   AF-A0A1X7T082-F1
#
_cell.length_a   1.000
_cell.length_b   1.000
_cell.length_c   1.000
_cell.angle_alpha   90.00
_cell.angle_beta   90.00
_cell.angle_gamma   90.00
#
_symmetry.space_group_name_H-M   'P 1'
#
loop_
_entity.id
_entity.type
_entity.pdbx_description
1 polymer ?
#
loop_
_entity_poly.entity_id
_entity_poly.type
_entity_poly.pdbx_seq_one_letter_code
_entity_poly.pdbx_strand_id
1 'polypeptide(L)' 'EEGLSAFEVAIDRPSSKFLSFLQRHYQLSSYVKQNNNFVVFDKFFTTCSHVG' A
#
# COMPACT_ATOMS: atom_id res chain seq x y z
N GLU A 1 15.87 0.74 -10.14
CA GLU A 1 14.43 0.92 -9.87
C GLU A 1 13.85 -0.46 -9.59
N GLU A 2 13.05 -0.64 -8.53
CA GLU A 2 12.59 -1.96 -8.05
C GLU A 2 11.42 -2.56 -8.86
N GLY A 3 10.87 -1.85 -9.86
CA GLY A 3 9.78 -2.37 -10.72
C GLY A 3 8.42 -2.57 -10.03
N LEU A 4 8.27 -2.11 -8.78
CA LEU A 4 7.05 -2.27 -7.98
C LEU A 4 6.09 -1.09 -8.12
N SER A 5 4.80 -1.39 -8.12
CA SER A 5 3.74 -0.38 -8.02
C SER A 5 3.51 0.03 -6.56
N ALA A 6 3.08 1.26 -6.31
CA ALA A 6 2.91 1.80 -4.96
C ALA A 6 1.93 1.01 -4.06
N PHE A 7 0.99 0.25 -4.64
CA PHE A 7 0.08 -0.61 -3.89
C PHE A 7 0.68 -1.96 -3.49
N GLU A 8 1.82 -2.34 -4.05
CA GLU A 8 2.54 -3.59 -3.77
C GLU A 8 3.49 -3.44 -2.57
N VAL A 9 3.53 -2.25 -1.96
CA VAL A 9 4.46 -1.90 -0.88
C VAL A 9 3.72 -1.83 0.44
N ALA A 10 4.21 -2.58 1.43
CA ALA A 10 3.81 -2.42 2.83
C ALA A 10 4.60 -1.26 3.46
N ILE A 11 3.91 -0.35 4.15
CA ILE A 11 4.52 0.86 4.71
C ILE A 11 4.58 0.76 6.23
N ASP A 12 5.77 0.83 6.82
CA ASP A 12 5.93 0.92 8.28
C ASP A 12 5.54 2.31 8.79
N ARG A 13 4.56 2.37 9.70
CA ARG A 13 4.14 3.59 10.41
C ARG A 13 3.98 4.84 9.51
N PRO A 14 3.13 4.81 8.47
CA PRO A 14 2.93 5.99 7.64
C PRO A 14 2.34 7.15 8.46
N SER A 15 2.88 8.35 8.25
CA SER A 15 2.26 9.56 8.77
C SER A 15 0.97 9.90 8.00
N SER A 16 0.05 10.63 8.63
CA SER A 16 -1.18 11.08 7.97
C SER A 16 -0.92 11.94 6.73
N LYS A 17 0.19 12.71 6.72
CA LYS A 17 0.64 13.49 5.55
C LYS A 17 1.08 12.57 4.40
N PHE A 18 1.78 11.49 4.72
CA PHE A 18 2.24 10.53 3.72
C PHE A 18 1.05 9.75 3.12
N LEU A 19 0.07 9.34 3.93
CA LEU A 19 -1.17 8.74 3.43
C LEU A 19 -1.93 9.70 2.50
N SER A 20 -2.01 10.98 2.85
CA SER A 20 -2.64 12.01 2.01
C SER A 20 -1.92 12.19 0.67
N PHE A 21 -0.60 12.06 0.66
CA PHE A 21 0.20 12.08 -0.56
C PHE A 21 -0.10 10.87 -1.45
N LEU A 22 -0.11 9.65 -0.87
CA LEU A 22 -0.41 8.42 -1.61
C LEU A 22 -1.83 8.42 -2.18
N GLN A 23 -2.79 8.96 -1.43
CA GLN A 23 -4.16 9.16 -1.93
C GLN A 23 -4.20 10.08 -3.15
N ARG A 24 -3.47 11.20 -3.15
CA ARG A 24 -3.52 12.20 -4.23
C ARG A 24 -2.74 11.78 -5.48
N HIS A 25 -1.56 11.19 -5.30
CA HIS A 25 -0.65 10.88 -6.42
C HIS A 25 -0.84 9.47 -6.96
N TYR A 26 -1.24 8.52 -6.12
CA TYR A 26 -1.37 7.10 -6.47
C TYR A 26 -2.79 6.58 -6.35
N GLN A 27 -3.76 7.44 -5.99
CA GLN A 27 -5.17 7.07 -5.79
C GLN A 27 -5.36 5.96 -4.73
N LEU A 28 -4.42 5.89 -3.78
CA LEU A 28 -4.38 4.87 -2.72
C LEU A 28 -5.09 5.39 -1.46
N SER A 29 -6.39 5.10 -1.35
CA SER A 29 -7.25 5.55 -0.24
C SER A 29 -7.72 4.42 0.67
N SER A 30 -7.89 3.21 0.12
CA SER A 30 -8.30 2.03 0.90
C SER A 30 -7.08 1.27 1.42
N TYR A 31 -6.84 1.35 2.73
CA TYR A 31 -5.72 0.68 3.39
C TYR A 31 -6.14 0.01 4.70
N VAL A 32 -5.41 -1.04 5.07
CA VAL A 32 -5.63 -1.81 6.29
C VAL A 32 -4.40 -1.69 7.19
N LYS A 33 -4.63 -1.26 8.44
CA LYS A 33 -3.59 -1.28 9.48
C LYS A 33 -3.43 -2.70 10.00
N GLN A 34 -2.23 -3.24 9.86
CA GLN A 34 -1.85 -4.55 10.37
C GLN A 34 -1.38 -4.45 11.83
N ASN A 35 -1.42 -5.56 12.58
CA ASN A 35 -1.02 -5.61 14.00
C ASN A 35 0.50 -5.43 14.22
N ASN A 36 1.29 -5.34 13.15
CA ASN A 36 2.74 -5.20 13.16
C ASN A 36 3.23 -3.77 12.84
N ASN A 37 2.36 -2.75 12.95
CA ASN A 37 2.61 -1.35 12.60
C ASN A 37 2.71 -1.03 11.09
N PHE A 38 2.51 -2.03 10.22
CA PHE A 38 2.46 -1.80 8.79
C PHE A 38 1.07 -1.42 8.30
N VAL A 39 1.05 -0.67 7.22
CA VAL A 39 -0.14 -0.38 6.43
C VAL A 39 0.03 -0.97 5.04
N VAL A 40 -0.96 -1.74 4.61
CA VAL A 40 -1.04 -2.29 3.25
C VAL A 40 -2.29 -1.74 2.57
N PHE A 41 -2.21 -1.51 1.26
CA PHE A 41 -3.37 -1.09 0.46
C PHE A 41 -4.15 -2.30 -0.03
N ASP A 42 -5.43 -2.12 -0.32
CA ASP A 42 -6.34 -3.20 -0.72
C ASP A 42 -5.79 -4.04 -1.89
N LYS A 43 -5.22 -3.36 -2.89
CA LYS A 43 -4.61 -3.97 -4.08
C LYS A 43 -3.33 -4.77 -3.80
N PHE A 44 -2.75 -4.65 -2.60
CA PHE A 44 -1.60 -5.46 -2.17
C PHE A 44 -1.91 -6.96 -2.25
N PHE A 45 -3.13 -7.37 -1.91
CA PHE A 45 -3.53 -8.78 -1.95
C PHE A 45 -3.97 -9.25 -3.34
N THR A 46 -4.21 -8.31 -4.28
CA THR A 46 -4.64 -8.66 -5.64
C THR A 46 -3.48 -9.21 -6.47
N THR A 47 -2.25 -8.75 -6.23
CA THR A 47 -1.06 -9.21 -6.96
C THR A 47 -0.63 -10.63 -6.61
N CYS A 48 -1.11 -11.18 -5.49
CA CYS A 48 -0.95 -12.60 -5.16
C CYS A 48 -1.77 -13.54 -6.08
N SER A 49 -2.55 -13.02 -7.03
CA SER A 49 -3.38 -13.84 -7.94
C SER A 49 -2.67 -14.32 -9.21
N HIS A 50 -1.36 -14.08 -9.40
CA HIS A 50 -0.60 -14.69 -10.52
C HIS A 50 0.00 -16.06 -10.18
N VAL A 51 -0.68 -16.82 -9.33
CA VAL A 51 -0.45 -18.27 -9.19
C VAL A 51 -1.63 -18.98 -9.84
N GLY A 52 -1.53 -19.13 -11.16
CA GLY A 52 -2.36 -20.00 -11.99
C GLY A 52 -1.48 -20.66 -13.02
#